data_AF-A0A529VR20-F1
#
_entry.id   AF-A0A529VR20-F1
#
_cell.length_a   1.000
_cell.length_b   1.000
_cell.length_c   1.000
_cell.angle_alpha   90.00
_cell.angle_beta   90.00
_cell.angle_gamma   90.00
#
_symmetry.space_group_name_H-M   'P 1'
#
loop_
_entity.id
_entity.type
_entity.pdbx_description
1 polymer ?
#
loop_
_entity_poly.entity_id
_entity_poly.type
_entity_poly.pdbx_seq_one_letter_code
_entity_poly.pdbx_strand_id
1 'polypeptide(L)'
;PSGVARVLLATMMAGVFTVFFSPLPFVSMLGFALLGIGSSAIFPLAISAAAQRTDRPAAINVAALSQISFVAFLLGPPLLGFVSDHWGIRSAYGIGIPFILLSLAAAGA
;
A
#
# COMPACT_ATOMS: atom_id res chain seq x y z
N PRO A 1 7.11 9.02 -14.03
CA PRO A 1 6.70 8.69 -12.63
C PRO A 1 5.61 7.62 -12.55
N SER A 2 4.53 7.74 -13.34
CA SER A 2 3.38 6.81 -13.33
C SER A 2 3.74 5.37 -13.68
N GLY A 3 4.64 5.14 -14.65
CA GLY A 3 5.09 3.79 -15.01
C GLY A 3 5.79 3.06 -13.86
N VAL A 4 6.70 3.74 -13.15
CA VAL A 4 7.40 3.17 -11.98
C VAL A 4 6.41 2.87 -10.86
N ALA A 5 5.49 3.80 -10.57
CA ALA A 5 4.44 3.59 -9.57
C ALA A 5 3.60 2.35 -9.88
N ARG A 6 3.18 2.15 -11.14
CA ARG A 6 2.40 0.97 -11.56
C ARG A 6 3.18 -0.33 -11.37
N VAL A 7 4.46 -0.36 -11.75
CA VAL A 7 5.30 -1.57 -11.59
C VAL A 7 5.45 -1.93 -10.10
N LEU A 8 5.68 -0.93 -9.25
CA LEU A 8 5.82 -1.13 -7.81
C LEU A 8 4.51 -1.60 -7.16
N LEU A 9 3.38 -0.98 -7.53
CA LEU A 9 2.06 -1.38 -7.05
C LEU A 9 1.67 -2.78 -7.53
N ALA A 10 1.98 -3.14 -8.78
CA ALA A 10 1.76 -4.49 -9.31
C ALA A 10 2.64 -5.53 -8.58
N THR A 11 3.90 -5.19 -8.30
CA THR A 11 4.80 -6.05 -7.52
C THR A 11 4.28 -6.23 -6.08
N MET A 12 3.82 -5.15 -5.45
CA MET A 12 3.20 -5.19 -4.13
C MET A 12 1.95 -6.07 -4.11
N MET A 13 1.10 -5.94 -5.13
CA MET A 13 -0.10 -6.77 -5.30
C MET A 13 0.26 -8.25 -5.39
N ALA A 14 1.22 -8.61 -6.24
CA ALA A 14 1.70 -9.98 -6.35
C ALA A 14 2.23 -10.52 -5.01
N GLY A 15 2.96 -9.70 -4.25
CA GLY A 15 3.42 -10.03 -2.91
C GLY A 15 2.29 -10.32 -1.93
N VAL A 16 1.27 -9.45 -1.87
CA VAL A 16 0.09 -9.64 -1.01
C VAL A 16 -0.68 -10.91 -1.38
N PHE A 17 -0.92 -11.15 -2.68
CA PHE A 17 -1.56 -12.37 -3.15
C PHE A 17 -0.76 -13.62 -2.76
N THR A 18 0.56 -13.56 -2.89
CA THR A 18 1.45 -14.66 -2.50
C THR A 18 1.34 -14.95 -1.00
N VAL A 19 1.38 -13.93 -0.13
CA VAL A 19 1.21 -14.09 1.32
C VAL A 19 -0.17 -14.64 1.67
N PHE A 20 -1.22 -14.13 1.02
CA PHE A 20 -2.60 -14.54 1.28
C PHE A 20 -2.81 -16.02 0.97
N PHE A 21 -2.31 -16.53 -0.16
CA PHE A 21 -2.46 -17.92 -0.59
C PHE A 21 -1.33 -18.86 -0.16
N SER A 22 -0.28 -18.35 0.49
CA SER A 22 0.90 -19.13 0.90
C SER A 22 0.61 -20.40 1.74
N PRO A 23 0.89 -21.60 1.21
CA PRO A 23 0.75 -22.84 1.98
C PRO A 23 2.00 -23.17 2.82
N LEU A 24 3.15 -22.54 2.54
CA LEU A 24 4.46 -22.86 3.11
C LEU A 24 5.20 -21.60 3.57
N PRO A 25 5.98 -21.65 4.67
CA PRO A 25 6.70 -20.47 5.20
C PRO A 25 7.61 -19.79 4.17
N PHE A 26 8.28 -20.57 3.31
CA PHE A 26 9.16 -20.05 2.27
C PHE A 26 8.42 -19.22 1.22
N VAL A 27 7.19 -19.59 0.87
CA VAL A 27 6.33 -18.84 -0.05
C VAL A 27 5.92 -17.50 0.58
N SER A 28 5.65 -17.49 1.89
CA SER A 28 5.37 -16.24 2.61
C SER A 28 6.57 -15.29 2.62
N MET A 29 7.80 -15.81 2.77
CA MET A 29 9.01 -15.00 2.67
C MET A 29 9.17 -14.36 1.29
N LEU A 30 8.92 -15.11 0.22
CA LEU A 30 8.89 -14.55 -1.15
C LEU A 30 7.85 -13.44 -1.25
N GLY A 31 6.63 -13.67 -0.75
CA GLY A 31 5.57 -12.68 -0.73
C GLY A 31 5.95 -11.40 0.02
N PHE A 32 6.60 -11.52 1.19
CA PHE A 32 7.11 -10.37 1.94
C PHE A 32 8.25 -9.65 1.24
N ALA A 33 9.12 -10.36 0.53
CA ALA A 33 10.16 -9.74 -0.28
C ALA A 33 9.56 -8.88 -1.40
N LEU A 34 8.56 -9.40 -2.12
CA LEU A 34 7.83 -8.66 -3.16
C LEU A 34 7.07 -7.46 -2.57
N LEU A 35 6.45 -7.63 -1.40
CA LEU A 35 5.76 -6.56 -0.69
C LEU A 35 6.74 -5.44 -0.30
N GLY A 36 7.93 -5.80 0.19
CA GLY A 36 9.01 -4.86 0.49
C GLY A 36 9.48 -4.10 -0.75
N ILE A 37 9.76 -4.80 -1.85
CA ILE A 37 10.15 -4.18 -3.14
C ILE A 37 9.07 -3.20 -3.61
N GLY A 38 7.80 -3.61 -3.61
CA GLY A 38 6.68 -2.77 -4.03
C GLY A 38 6.51 -1.54 -3.15
N SER A 39 6.79 -1.63 -1.85
CA SER A 39 6.66 -0.51 -0.91
C SER A 39 7.80 0.53 -0.96
N SER A 40 8.95 0.17 -1.55
CA SER A 40 10.21 0.92 -1.45
C SER A 40 10.12 2.40 -1.81
N ALA A 41 9.41 2.76 -2.88
CA ALA A 41 9.29 4.13 -3.35
C ALA A 41 7.88 4.72 -3.21
N ILE A 42 6.96 4.06 -2.48
CA ILE A 42 5.58 4.55 -2.34
C ILE A 42 5.54 5.94 -1.71
N PHE A 43 6.28 6.15 -0.62
CA PHE A 43 6.29 7.43 0.09
C PHE A 43 6.76 8.60 -0.79
N PRO A 44 7.96 8.59 -1.41
CA PRO A 44 8.40 9.69 -2.27
C PRO A 44 7.51 9.88 -3.51
N LEU A 45 6.95 8.81 -4.07
CA LEU A 45 5.99 8.90 -5.17
C LEU A 45 4.68 9.56 -4.74
N ALA A 46 4.16 9.24 -3.55
CA ALA A 46 2.95 9.85 -3.00
C ALA A 46 3.15 11.35 -2.73
N ILE A 47 4.28 11.74 -2.14
CA ILE A 47 4.62 13.16 -1.92
C ILE A 47 4.74 13.90 -3.25
N SER A 48 5.42 13.31 -4.23
CA SER A 48 5.55 13.89 -5.59
C SER A 48 4.18 14.09 -6.24
N ALA A 49 3.30 13.09 -6.14
CA ALA A 49 1.95 13.16 -6.67
C ALA A 49 1.10 14.23 -5.98
N ALA A 50 1.21 14.38 -4.65
CA ALA A 50 0.52 15.43 -3.92
C ALA A 50 1.07 16.83 -4.27
N ALA A 51 2.38 16.99 -4.42
CA ALA A 51 2.98 18.28 -4.74
C ALA A 51 2.64 18.76 -6.17
N GLN A 52 2.41 17.83 -7.10
CA GLN A 52 2.05 18.13 -8.50
C GLN A 52 0.57 18.49 -8.71
N ARG A 53 -0.27 18.32 -7.69
CA ARG A 53 -1.69 18.68 -7.74
C ARG A 53 -1.85 20.20 -7.76
N THR A 54 -2.55 20.72 -8.78
CA THR A 54 -2.73 22.16 -9.06
C THR A 54 -3.97 22.79 -8.43
N ASP A 55 -4.82 22.01 -7.75
CA ASP A 55 -6.03 22.49 -7.08
C ASP A 55 -5.76 23.52 -5.96
N ARG A 56 -4.59 23.46 -5.31
CA ARG A 56 -4.18 24.35 -4.22
C ARG A 56 -2.65 24.37 -4.09
N PRO A 57 -2.06 25.27 -3.27
CA PRO A 57 -0.62 25.31 -3.07
C PRO A 57 -0.06 23.95 -2.64
N ALA A 58 1.08 23.56 -3.22
CA ALA A 58 1.71 22.26 -3.00
C ALA A 58 1.91 21.93 -1.50
N ALA A 59 2.27 22.93 -0.69
CA ALA A 59 2.41 22.77 0.76
C ALA A 59 1.12 22.29 1.44
N ILE A 60 -0.05 22.80 1.01
CA ILE A 60 -1.35 22.39 1.57
C ILE A 60 -1.72 20.98 1.11
N ASN A 61 -1.40 20.62 -0.14
CA ASN A 61 -1.61 19.27 -0.66
C ASN A 61 -0.78 18.22 0.09
N VAL A 62 0.50 18.50 0.30
CA VAL A 62 1.40 17.61 1.05
C VAL A 62 1.01 17.54 2.53
N ALA A 63 0.58 18.65 3.13
CA ALA A 63 0.07 18.65 4.51
C ALA A 63 -1.18 17.77 4.67
N ALA A 64 -2.13 17.85 3.73
CA ALA A 64 -3.32 17.01 3.72
C ALA A 64 -2.97 15.51 3.55
N LEU A 65 -2.03 15.19 2.66
CA LEU A 65 -1.52 13.82 2.51
C LEU A 65 -0.91 13.30 3.81
N SER A 66 -0.11 14.13 4.50
CA SER A 66 0.49 13.77 5.79
C SER A 66 -0.57 13.50 6.87
N GLN A 67 -1.61 14.34 6.94
CA GLN A 67 -2.72 14.14 7.88
C GLN A 67 -3.46 12.82 7.64
N ILE A 68 -3.76 12.49 6.37
CA ILE A 68 -4.39 11.20 6.01
C ILE A 68 -3.46 10.05 6.39
N SER A 69 -2.16 10.17 6.10
CA SER A 69 -1.17 9.14 6.42
C SER A 69 -1.05 8.90 7.92
N PHE A 70 -1.13 9.96 8.73
CA PHE A 70 -1.12 9.85 10.19
C PHE A 70 -2.35 9.10 10.72
N VAL A 71 -3.54 9.41 10.20
CA VAL A 71 -4.78 8.69 10.56
C VAL A 71 -4.69 7.21 10.15
N ALA A 72 -4.21 6.93 8.95
CA ALA A 72 -4.02 5.56 8.47
C ALA A 72 -2.98 4.80 9.32
N PHE A 73 -1.91 5.46 9.73
CA PHE A 73 -0.88 4.88 10.61
C PHE A 73 -1.43 4.56 12.00
N LEU A 74 -2.28 5.42 12.57
CA LEU A 74 -2.88 5.20 13.88
C LEU A 74 -3.95 4.11 13.86
N LEU A 75 -4.80 4.09 12.83
CA LEU A 75 -5.88 3.11 12.68
C LEU A 75 -5.41 1.77 12.12
N GLY A 76 -4.31 1.75 11.37
CA GLY A 76 -3.78 0.55 10.72
C GLY A 76 -3.56 -0.62 11.68
N PRO A 77 -2.72 -0.50 12.72
CA PRO A 77 -2.41 -1.60 13.63
C PRO A 77 -3.64 -2.15 14.38
N PRO A 78 -4.54 -1.32 14.96
CA PRO A 78 -5.76 -1.82 15.60
C PRO A 78 -6.68 -2.58 14.64
N LEU A 79 -6.91 -2.06 13.43
CA LEU A 79 -7.77 -2.70 12.42
C LEU A 79 -7.16 -4.02 11.94
N LEU A 80 -5.86 -4.03 11.64
CA LEU A 80 -5.15 -5.24 11.22
C LEU A 80 -5.08 -6.28 12.36
N GLY A 81 -4.92 -5.84 13.60
CA GLY A 81 -4.93 -6.70 14.79
C GLY A 81 -6.30 -7.36 14.99
N PHE A 82 -7.38 -6.59 14.93
CA PHE A 82 -8.74 -7.10 15.03
C PHE A 82 -9.04 -8.17 13.97
N VAL A 83 -8.63 -7.92 12.72
CA VAL A 83 -8.80 -8.87 11.62
C VAL A 83 -7.95 -10.11 11.82
N SER A 84 -6.71 -9.93 12.29
CA SER A 84 -5.79 -11.04 12.54
C SER A 84 -6.31 -11.96 13.64
N ASP A 85 -6.98 -11.41 14.66
CA ASP A 85 -7.55 -12.17 15.77
C ASP A 85 -8.73 -13.05 15.33
N HIS A 86 -9.61 -12.51 14.47
CA HIS A 86 -10.84 -13.21 14.05
C HIS A 86 -10.64 -14.14 12.83
N TRP A 87 -9.82 -13.73 11.87
CA TRP A 87 -9.65 -14.42 10.58
C TRP A 87 -8.20 -14.84 10.30
N GLY A 88 -7.30 -14.66 11.26
CA GLY A 88 -5.89 -15.00 11.13
C GLY A 88 -5.07 -13.93 10.41
N ILE A 89 -3.75 -13.99 10.63
CA ILE A 89 -2.76 -13.02 10.14
C ILE A 89 -2.78 -12.87 8.61
N ARG A 90 -3.05 -13.95 7.87
CA ARG A 90 -3.09 -13.95 6.40
C ARG A 90 -4.18 -13.05 5.85
N SER A 91 -5.33 -13.03 6.52
CA SER A 91 -6.49 -12.21 6.15
C SER A 91 -6.21 -10.72 6.32
N ALA A 92 -5.42 -10.35 7.32
CA ALA A 92 -5.01 -8.96 7.53
C ALA A 92 -4.20 -8.39 6.35
N TYR A 93 -3.34 -9.19 5.71
CA TYR A 93 -2.66 -8.78 4.48
C TYR A 93 -3.61 -8.69 3.28
N GLY A 94 -4.62 -9.56 3.20
CA GLY A 94 -5.63 -9.56 2.14
C GLY A 94 -6.46 -8.27 2.08
N ILE A 95 -6.68 -7.60 3.22
CA ILE A 95 -7.40 -6.31 3.26
C ILE A 95 -6.69 -5.22 2.47
N GLY A 96 -5.37 -5.33 2.25
CA GLY A 96 -4.61 -4.39 1.43
C GLY A 96 -4.97 -4.45 -0.07
N ILE A 97 -5.49 -5.58 -0.56
CA ILE A 97 -5.78 -5.80 -2.00
C ILE A 97 -6.68 -4.72 -2.60
N PRO A 98 -7.87 -4.39 -2.04
CA PRO A 98 -8.72 -3.33 -2.58
C PRO A 98 -8.01 -1.97 -2.62
N PHE A 99 -7.20 -1.62 -1.62
CA PHE A 99 -6.46 -0.36 -1.60
C PHE A 99 -5.39 -0.30 -2.70
N ILE A 100 -4.67 -1.40 -2.94
CA ILE A 100 -3.68 -1.46 -4.03
C ILE A 100 -4.38 -1.41 -5.40
N LEU A 101 -5.53 -2.09 -5.56
CA LEU A 101 -6.34 -2.00 -6.78
C LEU A 101 -6.81 -0.58 -7.07
N LEU A 102 -7.33 0.12 -6.06
CA LEU A 102 -7.73 1.52 -6.19
C LEU A 102 -6.52 2.41 -6.53
N SER A 103 -5.37 2.17 -5.92
CA SER A 103 -4.13 2.90 -6.22
C SER A 103 -3.65 2.65 -7.65
N LEU A 104 -3.72 1.41 -8.15
CA LEU A 104 -3.39 1.08 -9.54
C LEU A 104 -4.34 1.77 -10.53
N ALA A 105 -5.64 1.76 -10.24
CA ALA A 105 -6.64 2.44 -11.05
C ALA A 105 -6.40 3.96 -11.08
N ALA A 106 -6.08 4.55 -9.93
CA ALA A 106 -5.79 5.98 -9.79
C ALA A 106 -4.44 6.40 -10.41
N ALA A 107 -3.42 5.53 -10.39
CA ALA A 107 -2.17 5.74 -11.13
C ALA A 107 -2.37 5.58 -12.66
N GLY A 108 -3.54 5.04 -13.05
CA GLY A 108 -4.06 4.87 -14.40
C GLY A 108 -4.54 6.15 -15.06
N ALA A 109 -5.26 6.97 -14.27
CA ALA A 109 -6.03 8.15 -14.66
C ALA A 109 -5.22 9.45 -14.55
#